data_AF-A0A1E5WPX0-F1
#
_entry.id   AF-A0A1E5WPX0-F1
#
_cell.length_a   1.000
_cell.length_b   1.000
_cell.length_c   1.000
_cell.angle_alpha   90.00
_cell.angle_beta   90.00
_cell.angle_gamma   90.00
#
_symmetry.space_group_name_H-M   'P 1'
#
loop_
_entity.id
_entity.type
_entity.pdbx_description
1 polymer ?
#
loop_
_entity_poly.entity_id
_entity_poly.type
_entity_poly.pdbx_seq_one_letter_code
_entity_poly.pdbx_strand_id
1 'polypeptide(L)'
;MLSHLHTLNQCKESIEYDSDSHQIIDIYVMPPNIDIFSDIPPSWSSFWNKNTQYENDLIINQSFIEKRNKEITEYKDTLRVKLKENEKKITKSRKLLTEAIDAKEEIVKHLEKLNTINLTSADTLQQDFRLSLAALKEYGFRIEIAGYDAIRLHIQSRMLFADADSFCISLKEAWLLIKQAESLQKDAQNTDKKTADMLSEYERRRDILNTQLFELRSIKNISI
;
A
#
# COMPACT_ATOMS: atom_id res chain seq x y z
N MET A 1 22.26 -16.31 4.03
CA MET A 1 22.47 -15.15 3.15
C MET A 1 21.22 -14.27 3.16
N LEU A 2 20.99 -13.55 4.26
CA LEU A 2 19.94 -12.53 4.37
C LEU A 2 20.54 -11.39 5.20
N SER A 3 21.22 -10.48 4.52
CA SER A 3 21.71 -9.23 5.08
C SER A 3 21.68 -8.21 3.96
N HIS A 4 20.87 -7.16 4.14
CA HIS A 4 20.90 -5.84 3.48
C HIS A 4 19.50 -5.36 3.06
N LEU A 5 18.68 -4.98 4.06
CA LEU A 5 17.60 -4.02 3.86
C LEU A 5 17.50 -3.11 5.10
N HIS A 6 18.66 -2.65 5.56
CA HIS A 6 18.74 -1.71 6.69
C HIS A 6 19.83 -0.68 6.44
N THR A 7 19.74 0.09 5.34
CA THR A 7 20.50 1.34 5.20
C THR A 7 19.97 2.15 4.02
N LEU A 8 19.28 3.25 4.33
CA LEU A 8 19.43 4.58 3.70
C LEU A 8 18.41 5.51 4.36
N ASN A 9 18.71 5.86 5.62
CA ASN A 9 17.98 6.88 6.38
C ASN A 9 18.91 8.07 6.70
N GLN A 10 19.79 8.42 5.76
CA GLN A 10 20.79 9.47 5.93
C GLN A 10 20.96 10.31 4.67
N CYS A 11 19.94 11.11 4.34
CA CYS A 11 20.11 12.36 3.62
C CYS A 11 19.16 13.39 4.27
N LYS A 12 19.56 13.90 5.43
CA LYS A 12 18.96 15.08 6.06
C LYS A 12 19.83 16.27 5.66
N GLU A 13 19.49 16.94 4.57
CA GLU A 13 19.99 18.28 4.29
C GLU A 13 18.82 19.23 4.46
N SER A 14 18.94 20.15 5.43
CA SER A 14 18.00 21.21 5.72
C SER A 14 18.62 22.53 5.25
N ILE A 15 17.89 23.31 4.45
CA ILE A 15 18.30 24.68 4.09
C ILE A 15 17.17 25.63 4.50
N GLU A 16 17.57 26.74 5.12
CA GLU A 16 16.73 27.75 5.77
C GLU A 16 15.90 28.60 4.80
N TYR A 17 14.85 29.19 5.39
CA TYR A 17 13.79 29.97 4.78
C TYR A 17 14.17 31.47 4.79
N ASP A 18 14.27 32.09 3.61
CA ASP A 18 14.28 33.56 3.48
C ASP A 18 13.05 34.01 2.67
N SER A 19 12.40 35.07 3.15
CA SER A 19 10.99 35.39 2.89
C SER A 19 10.72 36.22 1.64
N ASP A 20 11.74 36.67 0.90
CA ASP A 20 11.56 37.73 -0.11
C ASP A 20 11.92 37.36 -1.56
N SER A 21 12.37 36.13 -1.86
CA SER A 21 12.55 35.73 -3.26
C SER A 21 12.51 34.22 -3.48
N HIS A 22 11.73 33.79 -4.48
CA HIS A 22 11.98 32.54 -5.22
C HIS A 22 12.11 31.22 -4.42
N GLN A 23 11.15 30.86 -3.58
CA GLN A 23 11.17 29.54 -2.93
C GLN A 23 10.80 28.41 -3.91
N ILE A 24 11.81 27.64 -4.36
CA ILE A 24 11.60 26.23 -4.69
C ILE A 24 11.70 25.49 -3.37
N ILE A 25 10.55 25.00 -2.92
CA ILE A 25 10.42 24.26 -1.68
C ILE A 25 11.11 22.91 -1.88
N ASP A 26 12.02 22.55 -0.98
CA ASP A 26 12.46 21.15 -0.82
C ASP A 26 11.29 20.36 -0.25
N ILE A 27 10.44 19.83 -1.13
CA ILE A 27 9.31 18.97 -0.76
C ILE A 27 9.82 17.54 -0.85
N TYR A 28 10.32 17.03 0.27
CA TYR A 28 10.48 15.60 0.44
C TYR A 28 9.09 14.96 0.39
N VAL A 29 8.70 14.41 -0.76
CA VAL A 29 7.57 13.49 -0.81
C VAL A 29 8.07 12.23 -0.14
N MET A 30 7.58 11.94 1.07
CA MET A 30 7.89 10.65 1.70
C MET A 30 7.45 9.55 0.72
N PRO A 31 8.31 8.56 0.45
CA PRO A 31 7.92 7.44 -0.41
C PRO A 31 6.67 6.79 0.18
N PRO A 32 5.78 6.23 -0.67
CA PRO A 32 4.56 5.61 -0.20
C PRO A 32 4.89 4.52 0.81
N ASN A 33 4.19 4.51 1.94
CA ASN A 33 4.40 3.50 2.97
C ASN A 33 3.68 2.20 2.58
N ILE A 34 4.43 1.19 2.16
CA ILE A 34 3.90 -0.11 1.73
C ILE A 34 4.37 -1.19 2.71
N ASP A 35 3.46 -1.64 3.56
CA ASP A 35 3.66 -2.82 4.38
C ASP A 35 3.40 -4.09 3.55
N ILE A 36 4.26 -5.09 3.65
CA ILE A 36 4.00 -6.42 3.06
C ILE A 36 3.23 -7.25 4.08
N PHE A 37 2.16 -7.93 3.64
CA PHE A 37 1.47 -8.89 4.51
C PHE A 37 2.42 -10.02 4.91
N SER A 38 2.76 -10.07 6.20
CA SER A 38 3.58 -11.12 6.79
C SER A 38 2.73 -11.92 7.77
N ASP A 39 2.37 -13.14 7.38
CA ASP A 39 1.68 -14.09 8.24
C ASP A 39 2.07 -15.52 7.90
N ILE A 40 2.38 -16.32 8.92
CA ILE A 40 2.76 -17.72 8.77
C ILE A 40 1.48 -18.56 8.72
N PRO A 41 1.27 -19.45 7.73
CA PRO A 41 0.14 -20.39 7.72
C PRO A 41 -0.07 -21.05 9.07
N PRO A 42 -1.33 -21.12 9.58
CA PRO A 42 -1.57 -21.80 10.83
C PRO A 42 -1.14 -23.26 10.69
N SER A 43 -0.37 -23.74 11.67
CA SER A 43 -0.10 -25.15 11.87
C SER A 43 -0.92 -25.62 13.07
N TRP A 44 -2.10 -26.17 12.83
CA TRP A 44 -3.04 -26.55 13.88
C TRP A 44 -2.42 -27.61 14.80
N SER A 45 -2.44 -27.37 16.11
CA SER A 45 -1.96 -28.34 17.09
C SER A 45 -2.99 -29.45 17.33
N SER A 46 -4.25 -29.20 16.95
CA SER A 46 -5.29 -30.21 16.89
C SER A 46 -5.13 -31.12 15.67
N PHE A 47 -5.32 -32.42 15.90
CA PHE A 47 -5.40 -33.44 14.86
C PHE A 47 -4.21 -33.43 13.88
N TRP A 48 -2.99 -33.20 14.38
CA TRP A 48 -1.74 -33.24 13.61
C TRP A 48 -1.75 -32.33 12.36
N ASN A 49 -2.47 -31.20 12.42
CA ASN A 49 -2.66 -30.30 11.28
C ASN A 49 -3.36 -30.93 10.06
N LYS A 50 -4.08 -32.04 10.24
CA LYS A 50 -4.91 -32.63 9.18
C LYS A 50 -6.26 -31.91 9.10
N ASN A 51 -6.83 -31.85 7.89
CA ASN A 51 -8.15 -31.28 7.63
C ASN A 51 -9.11 -32.33 7.06
N THR A 52 -10.40 -31.98 7.00
CA THR A 52 -11.50 -32.88 6.59
C THR A 52 -11.30 -33.49 5.21
N GLN A 53 -10.51 -32.87 4.34
CA GLN A 53 -10.30 -33.29 2.95
C GLN A 53 -9.56 -34.63 2.80
N TYR A 54 -8.79 -35.08 3.81
CA TYR A 54 -7.89 -36.23 3.67
C TYR A 54 -8.36 -37.52 4.31
N GLU A 55 -9.43 -37.54 5.12
CA GLU A 55 -9.76 -38.72 5.93
C GLU A 55 -11.27 -38.97 6.04
N ASN A 56 -11.79 -39.84 5.16
CA ASN A 56 -13.16 -40.37 5.25
C ASN A 56 -13.35 -41.42 6.37
N ASP A 57 -12.25 -41.96 6.94
CA ASP A 57 -12.28 -43.19 7.75
C ASP A 57 -11.95 -43.00 9.25
N LEU A 58 -11.81 -41.77 9.75
CA LEU A 58 -11.42 -41.52 11.13
C LEU A 58 -12.58 -41.02 12.00
N ILE A 59 -12.77 -41.70 13.14
CA ILE A 59 -13.69 -41.28 14.19
C ILE A 59 -13.11 -40.01 14.84
N ILE A 60 -13.55 -38.85 14.36
CA ILE A 60 -13.21 -37.57 14.97
C ILE A 60 -14.00 -37.46 16.28
N ASN A 61 -13.32 -37.63 17.41
CA ASN A 61 -13.93 -37.42 18.72
C ASN A 61 -14.28 -35.94 18.92
N GLN A 62 -15.40 -35.69 19.60
CA GLN A 62 -15.94 -34.36 19.90
C GLN A 62 -14.89 -33.39 20.48
N SER A 63 -13.97 -33.88 21.32
CA SER A 63 -12.88 -33.08 21.91
C SER A 63 -11.92 -32.49 20.86
N PHE A 64 -11.68 -33.19 19.74
CA PHE A 64 -10.83 -32.66 18.66
C PHE A 64 -11.54 -31.56 17.88
N ILE A 65 -12.85 -31.70 17.67
CA ILE A 65 -13.69 -30.68 17.02
C ILE A 65 -13.69 -29.39 17.84
N GLU A 66 -13.92 -29.51 19.15
CA GLU A 66 -13.92 -28.37 20.06
C GLU A 66 -12.55 -27.68 20.10
N LYS A 67 -11.45 -28.45 20.16
CA LYS A 67 -10.09 -27.90 20.11
C LYS A 67 -9.81 -27.16 18.79
N ARG A 68 -10.15 -27.77 17.65
CA ARG A 68 -9.97 -27.15 16.32
C ARG A 68 -10.78 -25.86 16.20
N ASN A 69 -12.03 -25.85 16.65
CA ASN A 69 -12.87 -24.65 16.60
C ASN A 69 -12.32 -23.52 17.47
N LYS A 70 -11.77 -23.84 18.64
CA LYS A 70 -11.09 -22.85 19.50
C LYS A 70 -9.86 -22.27 18.80
N GLU A 71 -9.00 -23.11 18.22
CA GLU A 71 -7.82 -22.66 17.47
C GLU A 71 -8.19 -21.77 16.27
N ILE A 72 -9.20 -22.16 15.47
CA ILE A 72 -9.70 -21.36 14.36
C ILE A 72 -10.23 -20.01 14.86
N THR A 73 -10.97 -19.99 15.96
CA THR A 73 -11.54 -18.77 16.53
C THR A 73 -10.44 -17.80 16.98
N GLU A 74 -9.48 -18.29 17.77
CA GLU A 74 -8.35 -17.48 18.26
C GLU A 74 -7.48 -16.93 17.11
N TYR A 75 -7.22 -17.76 16.09
CA TYR A 75 -6.50 -17.33 14.90
C TYR A 75 -7.25 -16.23 14.14
N LYS A 76 -8.56 -16.43 13.91
CA LYS A 76 -9.40 -15.44 13.23
C LYS A 76 -9.54 -14.15 14.02
N ASP A 77 -9.57 -14.20 15.35
CA ASP A 77 -9.59 -13.01 16.19
C ASP A 77 -8.30 -12.20 16.04
N THR A 78 -7.15 -12.86 15.97
CA THR A 78 -5.87 -12.21 15.67
C THR A 78 -5.90 -11.54 14.29
N LEU A 79 -6.43 -12.22 13.27
CA LEU A 79 -6.59 -11.65 11.92
C LEU A 79 -7.57 -10.48 11.89
N ARG A 80 -8.66 -10.51 12.66
CA ARG A 80 -9.63 -9.40 12.78
C ARG A 80 -9.01 -8.16 13.41
N VAL A 81 -8.11 -8.32 14.38
CA VAL A 81 -7.37 -7.19 14.95
C VAL A 81 -6.49 -6.55 13.88
N LYS A 82 -5.69 -7.35 13.15
CA LYS A 82 -4.87 -6.87 12.02
C LYS A 82 -5.72 -6.16 10.95
N LEU A 83 -6.90 -6.70 10.63
CA LEU A 83 -7.82 -6.10 9.66
C LEU A 83 -8.32 -4.73 10.12
N LYS A 84 -8.75 -4.59 11.38
CA LYS A 84 -9.20 -3.31 11.94
C LYS A 84 -8.10 -2.26 11.94
N GLU A 85 -6.85 -2.65 12.21
CA GLU A 85 -5.70 -1.74 12.13
C GLU A 85 -5.44 -1.31 10.69
N ASN A 86 -5.48 -2.25 9.73
CA ASN A 86 -5.33 -1.96 8.32
C ASN A 86 -6.43 -1.02 7.79
N GLU A 87 -7.68 -1.20 8.21
CA GLU A 87 -8.80 -0.31 7.85
C GLU A 87 -8.61 1.14 8.33
N LYS A 88 -8.01 1.32 9.53
CA LYS A 88 -7.65 2.66 10.02
C LYS A 88 -6.59 3.31 9.14
N LYS A 89 -5.57 2.54 8.71
CA LYS A 89 -4.53 3.04 7.79
C LYS A 89 -5.13 3.43 6.44
N ILE A 90 -5.97 2.58 5.84
CA ILE A 90 -6.70 2.88 4.59
C ILE A 90 -7.50 4.18 4.71
N THR A 91 -8.26 4.33 5.81
CA THR A 91 -9.10 5.51 6.03
C THR A 91 -8.25 6.78 6.10
N LYS A 92 -7.10 6.73 6.78
CA LYS A 92 -6.15 7.84 6.83
C LYS A 92 -5.58 8.16 5.45
N SER A 93 -5.09 7.17 4.70
CA SER A 93 -4.53 7.40 3.36
C SER A 93 -5.58 7.89 2.36
N ARG A 94 -6.84 7.46 2.48
CA ARG A 94 -7.95 8.00 1.68
C ARG A 94 -8.20 9.48 1.97
N LYS A 95 -8.18 9.89 3.24
CA LYS A 95 -8.30 11.32 3.61
C LYS A 95 -7.16 12.14 3.00
N LEU A 96 -5.92 11.66 3.13
CA LEU A 96 -4.75 12.32 2.56
C LEU A 96 -4.77 12.36 1.02
N LEU A 97 -5.32 11.32 0.39
CA LEU A 97 -5.53 11.29 -1.06
C LEU A 97 -6.53 12.39 -1.49
N THR A 98 -7.65 12.55 -0.78
CA THR A 98 -8.60 13.63 -1.05
C THR A 98 -7.92 15.00 -0.94
N GLU A 99 -7.20 15.25 0.16
CA GLU A 99 -6.45 16.49 0.35
C GLU A 99 -5.40 16.73 -0.76
N ALA A 100 -4.74 15.68 -1.24
CA ALA A 100 -3.78 15.77 -2.33
C ALA A 100 -4.44 16.06 -3.69
N ILE A 101 -5.62 15.47 -3.96
CA ILE A 101 -6.40 15.75 -5.16
C ILE A 101 -6.84 17.22 -5.15
N ASP A 102 -7.43 17.69 -4.04
CA ASP A 102 -7.90 19.07 -3.92
C ASP A 102 -6.76 20.08 -4.13
N ALA A 103 -5.60 19.84 -3.50
CA ALA A 103 -4.42 20.68 -3.67
C ALA A 103 -3.92 20.70 -5.13
N LYS A 104 -3.94 19.55 -5.81
CA LYS A 104 -3.56 19.46 -7.23
C LYS A 104 -4.57 20.19 -8.12
N GLU A 105 -5.86 20.09 -7.84
CA GLU A 105 -6.90 20.81 -8.59
C GLU A 105 -6.77 22.33 -8.46
N GLU A 106 -6.44 22.83 -7.27
CA GLU A 106 -6.18 24.27 -7.08
C GLU A 106 -4.95 24.74 -7.87
N ILE A 107 -3.90 23.92 -7.96
CA ILE A 107 -2.75 24.21 -8.83
C ILE A 107 -3.22 24.27 -10.28
N VAL A 108 -3.96 23.27 -10.78
CA VAL A 108 -4.47 23.26 -12.17
C VAL A 108 -5.29 24.51 -12.47
N LYS A 109 -6.23 24.88 -11.60
CA LYS A 109 -7.05 26.11 -11.76
C LYS A 109 -6.18 27.38 -11.80
N HIS A 110 -5.11 27.43 -11.01
CA HIS A 110 -4.17 28.54 -11.04
C HIS A 110 -3.40 28.60 -12.37
N LEU A 111 -2.95 27.45 -12.88
CA LEU A 111 -2.24 27.34 -14.16
C LEU A 111 -3.11 27.73 -15.36
N GLU A 112 -4.39 27.34 -15.36
CA GLU A 112 -5.35 27.75 -16.40
C GLU A 112 -5.50 29.27 -16.48
N LYS A 113 -5.49 29.97 -15.33
CA LYS A 113 -5.51 31.44 -15.29
C LYS A 113 -4.21 32.02 -15.85
N LEU A 114 -3.06 31.44 -15.49
CA LEU A 114 -1.76 31.92 -15.94
C LEU A 114 -1.53 31.71 -17.45
N ASN A 115 -2.13 30.68 -18.07
CA ASN A 115 -2.06 30.44 -19.52
C ASN A 115 -2.67 31.59 -20.37
N THR A 116 -3.40 32.52 -19.76
CA THR A 116 -3.89 33.74 -20.43
C THR A 116 -2.83 34.85 -20.53
N ILE A 117 -1.64 34.64 -19.95
CA ILE A 117 -0.52 35.58 -19.89
C ILE A 117 0.69 34.91 -20.55
N ASN A 118 1.51 35.67 -21.27
CA ASN A 118 2.80 35.18 -21.79
C ASN A 118 3.79 35.01 -20.64
N LEU A 119 3.89 33.79 -20.12
CA LEU A 119 4.88 33.40 -19.11
C LEU A 119 6.28 33.29 -19.72
N THR A 120 7.31 33.54 -18.90
CA THR A 120 8.68 33.21 -19.29
C THR A 120 8.88 31.69 -19.25
N SER A 121 9.91 31.19 -19.92
CA SER A 121 10.27 29.76 -19.87
C SER A 121 10.58 29.29 -18.43
N ALA A 122 11.13 30.16 -17.59
CA ALA A 122 11.41 29.88 -16.19
C ALA A 122 10.12 29.73 -15.37
N ASP A 123 9.15 30.62 -15.60
CA ASP A 123 7.84 30.56 -14.93
C ASP A 123 7.07 29.29 -15.33
N THR A 124 7.04 28.96 -16.63
CA THR A 124 6.42 27.73 -17.14
C THR A 124 7.04 26.49 -16.49
N LEU A 125 8.37 26.39 -16.46
CA LEU A 125 9.06 25.26 -15.84
C LEU A 125 8.76 25.16 -14.33
N GLN A 126 8.67 26.29 -13.63
CA GLN A 126 8.34 26.30 -12.21
C GLN A 126 6.91 25.81 -11.94
N GLN A 127 5.97 26.19 -12.81
CA GLN A 127 4.59 25.73 -12.74
C GLN A 127 4.45 24.23 -13.07
N ASP A 128 5.13 23.75 -14.11
CA ASP A 128 5.14 22.35 -14.50
C ASP A 128 5.70 21.46 -13.38
N PHE A 129 6.76 21.92 -12.72
CA PHE A 129 7.33 21.24 -11.56
C PHE A 129 6.33 21.16 -10.40
N ARG A 130 5.64 22.26 -10.07
CA ARG A 130 4.62 22.29 -9.01
C ARG A 130 3.49 21.30 -9.27
N LEU A 131 2.98 21.27 -10.51
CA LEU A 131 1.93 20.33 -10.90
C LEU A 131 2.42 18.88 -10.86
N SER A 132 3.60 18.62 -11.40
CA SER A 132 4.20 17.27 -11.43
C SER A 132 4.43 16.72 -10.02
N LEU A 133 4.87 17.58 -9.10
CA LEU A 133 5.07 17.23 -7.70
C LEU A 133 3.75 16.92 -6.98
N ALA A 134 2.71 17.74 -7.19
CA ALA A 134 1.38 17.47 -6.65
C ALA A 134 0.80 16.16 -7.19
N ALA A 135 0.99 15.89 -8.49
CA ALA A 135 0.60 14.64 -9.12
C ALA A 135 1.37 13.43 -8.54
N LEU A 136 2.67 13.57 -8.25
CA LEU A 136 3.46 12.52 -7.59
C LEU A 136 2.95 12.24 -6.17
N LYS A 137 2.62 13.29 -5.40
CA LYS A 137 2.07 13.15 -4.04
C LYS A 137 0.72 12.42 -4.05
N GLU A 138 -0.19 12.80 -4.95
CA GLU A 138 -1.45 12.08 -5.15
C GLU A 138 -1.20 10.61 -5.50
N TYR A 139 -0.27 10.35 -6.42
CA TYR A 139 0.07 9.00 -6.86
C TYR A 139 0.62 8.14 -5.72
N GLY A 140 1.43 8.72 -4.82
CA GLY A 140 1.90 8.06 -3.60
C GLY A 140 0.76 7.52 -2.73
N PHE A 141 -0.27 8.33 -2.44
CA PHE A 141 -1.41 7.85 -1.64
C PHE A 141 -2.25 6.78 -2.36
N ARG A 142 -2.33 6.83 -3.69
CA ARG A 142 -2.98 5.76 -4.47
C ARG A 142 -2.25 4.42 -4.31
N ILE A 143 -0.91 4.45 -4.23
CA ILE A 143 -0.09 3.26 -3.98
C ILE A 143 -0.32 2.71 -2.58
N GLU A 144 -0.31 3.56 -1.55
CA GLU A 144 -0.59 3.14 -0.18
C GLU A 144 -1.94 2.42 -0.05
N ILE A 145 -2.99 2.99 -0.66
CA ILE A 145 -4.33 2.38 -0.66
C ILE A 145 -4.31 1.02 -1.36
N ALA A 146 -3.63 0.89 -2.50
CA ALA A 146 -3.51 -0.38 -3.20
C ALA A 146 -2.79 -1.45 -2.34
N GLY A 147 -1.70 -1.08 -1.65
CA GLY A 147 -1.00 -1.97 -0.73
C GLY A 147 -1.88 -2.43 0.43
N TYR A 148 -2.61 -1.51 1.06
CA TYR A 148 -3.53 -1.88 2.13
C TYR A 148 -4.74 -2.71 1.66
N ASP A 149 -5.24 -2.47 0.44
CA ASP A 149 -6.27 -3.33 -0.17
C ASP A 149 -5.73 -4.75 -0.39
N ALA A 150 -4.46 -4.91 -0.78
CA ALA A 150 -3.80 -6.23 -0.88
C ALA A 150 -3.74 -6.93 0.48
N ILE A 151 -3.36 -6.21 1.55
CA ILE A 151 -3.36 -6.74 2.92
C ILE A 151 -4.77 -7.21 3.33
N ARG A 152 -5.82 -6.45 3.00
CA ARG A 152 -7.21 -6.85 3.27
C ARG A 152 -7.55 -8.17 2.58
N LEU A 153 -7.21 -8.31 1.29
CA LEU A 153 -7.47 -9.53 0.51
C LEU A 153 -6.72 -10.73 1.07
N HIS A 154 -5.43 -10.55 1.43
CA HIS A 154 -4.65 -11.59 2.09
C HIS A 154 -5.33 -12.03 3.39
N ILE A 155 -5.68 -11.10 4.29
CA ILE A 155 -6.36 -11.44 5.55
C ILE A 155 -7.67 -12.20 5.29
N GLN A 156 -8.50 -11.73 4.35
CA GLN A 156 -9.76 -12.38 4.02
C GLN A 156 -9.57 -13.81 3.50
N SER A 157 -8.61 -14.03 2.59
CA SER A 157 -8.29 -15.37 2.10
C SER A 157 -7.87 -16.30 3.25
N ARG A 158 -7.11 -15.79 4.21
CA ARG A 158 -6.61 -16.53 5.37
C ARG A 158 -7.69 -16.92 6.36
N MET A 159 -8.67 -16.03 6.56
CA MET A 159 -9.85 -16.35 7.35
C MET A 159 -10.66 -17.48 6.69
N LEU A 160 -10.80 -17.50 5.37
CA LEU A 160 -11.48 -18.57 4.64
C LEU A 160 -10.73 -19.90 4.70
N PHE A 161 -9.40 -19.89 4.55
CA PHE A 161 -8.59 -21.11 4.75
C PHE A 161 -8.76 -21.68 6.16
N ALA A 162 -8.79 -20.81 7.18
CA ALA A 162 -9.02 -21.26 8.54
C ALA A 162 -10.43 -21.85 8.73
N ASP A 163 -11.46 -21.26 8.12
CA ASP A 163 -12.82 -21.80 8.17
C ASP A 163 -12.94 -23.14 7.44
N ALA A 164 -12.22 -23.33 6.34
CA ALA A 164 -12.20 -24.57 5.58
C ALA A 164 -11.64 -25.77 6.36
N ASP A 165 -10.79 -25.51 7.36
CA ASP A 165 -10.19 -26.54 8.22
C ASP A 165 -11.10 -26.94 9.40
N SER A 166 -12.31 -26.40 9.50
CA SER A 166 -13.27 -26.81 10.52
C SER A 166 -13.74 -28.25 10.32
N PHE A 167 -13.87 -28.99 11.42
CA PHE A 167 -14.47 -30.32 11.43
C PHE A 167 -16.01 -30.29 11.52
N CYS A 168 -16.62 -29.10 11.66
CA CYS A 168 -18.07 -28.93 11.75
C CYS A 168 -18.76 -28.71 10.40
N ILE A 169 -18.01 -28.73 9.30
CA ILE A 169 -18.52 -28.48 7.95
C ILE A 169 -18.38 -29.73 7.09
N SER A 170 -19.26 -29.87 6.10
CA SER A 170 -19.18 -30.95 5.12
C SER A 170 -17.96 -30.81 4.21
N LEU A 171 -17.53 -31.92 3.60
CA LEU A 171 -16.49 -31.92 2.56
C LEU A 171 -16.78 -30.95 1.42
N LYS A 172 -18.07 -30.84 1.03
CA LYS A 172 -18.51 -29.92 -0.03
C LYS A 172 -18.33 -28.46 0.38
N GLU A 173 -18.68 -28.12 1.62
CA GLU A 173 -18.48 -26.77 2.16
C GLU A 173 -17.00 -26.43 2.31
N ALA A 174 -16.19 -27.36 2.83
CA ALA A 174 -14.73 -27.19 2.93
C ALA A 174 -14.11 -26.92 1.55
N TRP A 175 -14.48 -27.72 0.53
CA TRP A 175 -14.00 -27.53 -0.84
C TRP A 175 -14.39 -26.16 -1.42
N LEU A 176 -15.63 -25.72 -1.17
CA LEU A 176 -16.10 -24.41 -1.62
C LEU A 176 -15.32 -23.26 -0.95
N LEU A 177 -15.08 -23.35 0.36
CA LEU A 177 -14.30 -22.37 1.11
C LEU A 177 -12.85 -22.30 0.61
N ILE A 178 -12.22 -23.44 0.34
CA ILE A 178 -10.87 -23.49 -0.26
C ILE A 178 -10.86 -22.79 -1.62
N LYS A 179 -11.83 -23.08 -2.49
CA LYS A 179 -11.91 -22.44 -3.82
C LYS A 179 -12.06 -20.92 -3.73
N GLN A 180 -12.88 -20.44 -2.77
CA GLN A 180 -13.02 -19.01 -2.51
C GLN A 180 -11.73 -18.41 -1.95
N ALA A 181 -11.07 -19.09 -1.01
CA ALA A 181 -9.81 -18.67 -0.43
C ALA A 181 -8.68 -18.56 -1.47
N GLU A 182 -8.53 -19.57 -2.34
CA GLU A 182 -7.57 -19.57 -3.45
C GLU A 182 -7.81 -18.40 -4.42
N SER A 183 -9.08 -18.11 -4.75
CA SER A 183 -9.43 -16.98 -5.61
C SER A 183 -9.03 -15.66 -4.97
N LEU A 184 -9.38 -15.42 -3.70
CA LEU A 184 -9.01 -14.20 -3.00
C LEU A 184 -7.50 -14.06 -2.81
N GLN A 185 -6.79 -15.17 -2.56
CA GLN A 185 -5.33 -15.15 -2.45
C GLN A 185 -4.68 -14.79 -3.79
N LYS A 186 -5.23 -15.26 -4.91
CA LYS A 186 -4.78 -14.86 -6.25
C LYS A 186 -5.05 -13.39 -6.53
N ASP A 187 -6.22 -12.88 -6.12
CA ASP A 187 -6.53 -11.45 -6.23
C ASP A 187 -5.58 -10.59 -5.37
N ALA A 188 -5.22 -11.06 -4.19
CA ALA A 188 -4.22 -10.42 -3.33
C ALA A 188 -2.85 -10.36 -4.02
N GLN A 189 -2.37 -11.48 -4.58
CA GLN A 189 -1.11 -11.55 -5.33
C GLN A 189 -1.10 -10.63 -6.58
N ASN A 190 -2.22 -10.55 -7.30
CA ASN A 190 -2.36 -9.63 -8.42
C ASN A 190 -2.28 -8.17 -7.95
N THR A 191 -2.87 -7.87 -6.78
CA THR A 191 -2.82 -6.54 -6.17
C THR A 191 -1.42 -6.21 -5.67
N ASP A 192 -0.69 -7.16 -5.11
CA ASP A 192 0.72 -7.00 -4.74
C ASP A 192 1.57 -6.64 -5.95
N LYS A 193 1.42 -7.40 -7.05
CA LYS A 193 2.13 -7.13 -8.31
C LYS A 193 1.82 -5.74 -8.83
N LYS A 194 0.54 -5.38 -8.89
CA LYS A 194 0.10 -4.04 -9.32
C LYS A 194 0.71 -2.95 -8.43
N THR A 195 0.76 -3.16 -7.12
CA THR A 195 1.33 -2.21 -6.17
C THR A 195 2.83 -2.04 -6.40
N ALA A 196 3.56 -3.13 -6.66
CA ALA A 196 4.99 -3.08 -7.01
C ALA A 196 5.25 -2.37 -8.36
N ASP A 197 4.40 -2.63 -9.36
CA ASP A 197 4.47 -1.94 -10.66
C ASP A 197 4.22 -0.43 -10.48
N MET A 198 3.23 -0.06 -9.65
CA MET A 198 2.94 1.34 -9.33
C MET A 198 4.08 2.00 -8.54
N LEU A 199 4.72 1.29 -7.62
CA LEU A 199 5.90 1.80 -6.90
C LEU A 199 7.06 2.09 -7.87
N SER A 200 7.30 1.18 -8.81
CA SER A 200 8.34 1.37 -9.83
C SER A 200 8.06 2.61 -10.69
N GLU A 201 6.79 2.83 -11.06
CA GLU A 201 6.36 4.03 -11.79
C GLU A 201 6.48 5.31 -10.94
N TYR A 202 6.24 5.24 -9.63
CA TYR A 202 6.44 6.36 -8.71
C TYR A 202 7.90 6.79 -8.67
N GLU A 203 8.83 5.83 -8.52
CA GLU A 203 10.27 6.10 -8.52
C GLU A 203 10.71 6.73 -9.85
N ARG A 204 10.24 6.19 -10.99
CA ARG A 204 10.51 6.76 -12.31
C ARG A 204 10.04 8.22 -12.44
N ARG A 205 8.85 8.53 -11.94
CA ARG A 205 8.30 9.91 -11.93
C ARG A 205 9.09 10.83 -11.00
N ARG A 206 9.53 10.32 -9.85
CA ARG A 206 10.37 11.05 -8.91
C ARG A 206 11.71 11.41 -9.55
N ASP A 207 12.31 10.51 -10.31
CA ASP A 207 13.59 10.78 -10.99
C ASP A 207 13.44 11.88 -12.05
N ILE A 208 12.35 11.89 -12.81
CA ILE A 208 12.03 12.99 -13.74
C ILE A 208 11.88 14.32 -12.99
N LEU A 209 11.17 14.31 -11.86
CA LEU A 209 11.01 15.49 -11.00
C LEU A 209 12.36 16.00 -10.46
N ASN A 210 13.28 15.10 -10.11
CA ASN A 210 14.63 15.48 -9.69
C ASN A 210 15.41 16.15 -10.82
N THR A 211 15.25 15.69 -12.07
CA THR A 211 15.83 16.36 -13.25
C THR A 211 15.23 17.76 -13.44
N GLN A 212 13.91 17.91 -13.37
CA GLN A 212 13.25 19.23 -13.46
C GLN A 212 13.70 20.18 -12.35
N LEU A 213 13.87 19.66 -11.12
CA LEU A 213 14.38 20.43 -9.99
C LEU A 213 15.81 20.93 -10.25
N PHE A 214 16.66 20.09 -10.82
CA PHE A 214 18.03 20.46 -11.19
C PHE A 214 18.06 21.55 -12.26
N GLU A 215 17.23 21.44 -13.30
CA GLU A 215 17.08 22.48 -14.33
C GLU A 215 16.62 23.82 -13.75
N LEU A 216 15.60 23.79 -12.88
CA LEU A 216 15.10 24.98 -12.20
C LEU A 216 16.16 25.66 -11.34
N ARG A 217 16.95 24.89 -10.58
CA ARG A 217 18.08 25.41 -9.78
C ARG A 217 19.14 26.05 -10.68
N SER A 218 19.41 25.44 -11.84
CA SER A 218 20.38 25.95 -12.81
C SER A 218 19.94 27.29 -13.40
N ILE A 219 18.65 27.45 -13.76
CA ILE A 219 18.12 28.70 -14.29
C ILE A 219 18.15 29.82 -13.25
N LYS A 220 17.80 29.54 -11.99
CA LYS A 220 17.83 30.54 -10.91
C LYS A 220 19.23 31.01 -10.53
N ASN A 221 20.23 30.16 -10.71
CA ASN A 221 21.64 30.53 -10.48
C ASN A 221 22.24 31.35 -11.63
N ILE A 222 21.50 31.60 -12.73
CA ILE A 222 21.94 32.37 -13.91
C ILE A 222 21.34 33.81 -13.91
N SER A 223 20.93 34.36 -12.76
CA SER A 223 20.63 35.80 -12.70
C SER A 223 21.90 36.64 -12.90
N ILE A 224 22.16 37.05 -14.15
CA ILE A 224 23.15 38.06 -14.57
C ILE A 224 22.55 39.45 -14.39
#